data_AF-A0A1B1S5S3-F1
#
_entry.id   AF-A0A1B1S5S3-F1
#
_cell.length_a   1.000
_cell.length_b   1.000
_cell.length_c   1.000
_cell.angle_alpha   90.00
_cell.angle_beta   90.00
_cell.angle_gamma   90.00
#
_symmetry.space_group_name_H-M   'P 1'
#
loop_
_entity.id
_entity.type
_entity.pdbx_description
1 polymer ?
#
loop_
_entity_poly.entity_id
_entity_poly.type
_entity_poly.pdbx_seq_one_letter_code
_entity_poly.pdbx_strand_id
1 'polypeptide(L)'
;MEKKEKGASSVYLIVASIGMVLLGFGLLEYLLLVGNPGTPNFLLTFASFFILVHYIYHLEKKTGVSNRVIWIKSLLVALSLFILISIFH
;
A
#
# COMPACT_ATOMS: atom_id res chain seq x y z
N MET A 1 9.00 -32.21 5.10
CA MET A 1 9.47 -31.42 3.92
C MET A 1 8.25 -31.13 3.05
N GLU A 2 7.62 -29.97 3.26
CA GLU A 2 6.41 -29.60 2.52
C GLU A 2 6.81 -28.94 1.20
N LYS A 3 6.35 -29.52 0.08
CA LYS A 3 6.66 -29.08 -1.28
C LYS A 3 6.10 -27.68 -1.47
N LYS A 4 7.01 -26.74 -1.74
CA LYS A 4 6.73 -25.34 -2.05
C LYS A 4 5.74 -25.23 -3.22
N GLU A 5 4.51 -24.82 -2.93
CA GLU A 5 3.57 -24.26 -3.91
C GLU A 5 4.07 -22.87 -4.37
N LYS A 6 5.12 -22.85 -5.19
CA LYS A 6 5.74 -21.62 -5.70
C LYS A 6 4.86 -20.85 -6.69
N GLY A 7 3.85 -21.49 -7.29
CA GLY A 7 3.05 -20.92 -8.38
C GLY A 7 1.86 -20.07 -7.92
N ALA A 8 1.07 -20.56 -6.96
CA ALA A 8 -0.14 -19.87 -6.48
C ALA A 8 0.19 -18.60 -5.68
N SER A 9 1.30 -18.62 -4.91
CA SER A 9 1.75 -17.49 -4.08
C SER A 9 2.09 -16.21 -4.87
N SER A 10 2.53 -16.32 -6.12
CA SER A 10 2.98 -15.15 -6.90
C SER A 10 1.83 -14.27 -7.38
N VAL A 11 0.69 -14.86 -7.77
CA VAL A 11 -0.48 -14.10 -8.24
C VAL A 11 -1.11 -13.30 -7.10
N TYR A 12 -1.27 -13.90 -5.91
CA TYR A 12 -1.77 -13.19 -4.74
C TYR A 12 -0.87 -12.02 -4.33
N LEU A 13 0.44 -12.16 -4.46
CA LEU A 13 1.38 -11.08 -4.19
C LEU A 13 1.28 -9.95 -5.22
N ILE A 14 1.06 -10.27 -6.49
CA ILE A 14 0.85 -9.27 -7.54
C ILE A 14 -0.46 -8.52 -7.29
N VAL A 15 -1.56 -9.25 -7.03
CA VAL A 15 -2.87 -8.67 -6.71
C VAL A 15 -2.80 -7.80 -5.45
N ALA A 16 -2.10 -8.26 -4.40
CA ALA A 16 -1.89 -7.47 -3.19
C ALA A 16 -1.10 -6.18 -3.46
N SER A 17 -0.11 -6.23 -4.35
CA SER A 17 0.66 -5.04 -4.74
C SER A 17 -0.20 -4.05 -5.50
N ILE A 18 -0.95 -4.53 -6.50
CA ILE A 18 -1.85 -3.71 -7.32
C ILE A 18 -2.92 -3.08 -6.43
N GLY A 19 -3.51 -3.87 -5.52
CA GLY A 19 -4.51 -3.39 -4.56
C GLY A 19 -3.94 -2.32 -3.62
N MET A 20 -2.71 -2.48 -3.14
CA MET A 20 -2.06 -1.49 -2.28
C MET A 20 -1.79 -0.17 -3.01
N VAL A 21 -1.40 -0.23 -4.30
CA VAL A 21 -1.23 0.95 -5.15
C VAL A 21 -2.57 1.65 -5.40
N LEU A 22 -3.60 0.91 -5.83
CA LEU A 22 -4.97 1.43 -6.03
C LEU A 22 -5.53 2.10 -4.77
N LEU A 23 -5.32 1.49 -3.60
CA LEU A 23 -5.67 2.08 -2.31
C LEU A 23 -4.97 3.40 -2.06
N GLY A 24 -3.67 3.48 -2.35
CA GLY A 24 -2.91 4.72 -2.24
C GLY A 24 -3.46 5.84 -3.14
N PHE A 25 -3.79 5.51 -4.40
CA PHE A 25 -4.42 6.46 -5.34
C PHE A 25 -5.79 6.94 -4.85
N GLY A 26 -6.69 6.01 -4.46
CA GLY A 26 -8.04 6.39 -4.01
C GLY A 26 -8.05 7.20 -2.72
N LEU A 27 -7.13 6.90 -1.80
CA LEU A 27 -6.95 7.70 -0.58
C LEU A 27 -6.45 9.11 -0.87
N LEU A 28 -5.52 9.26 -1.82
CA LEU A 28 -5.03 10.57 -2.22
C LEU A 28 -6.08 11.39 -2.96
N GLU A 29 -6.83 10.78 -3.88
CA GLU A 29 -7.93 11.45 -4.56
C GLU A 29 -8.97 11.96 -3.54
N TYR A 30 -9.32 11.15 -2.54
CA TYR A 30 -10.19 11.58 -1.45
C TYR A 30 -9.59 12.75 -0.65
N LEU A 31 -8.29 12.67 -0.31
CA LEU A 31 -7.59 13.73 0.41
C LEU A 31 -7.55 15.05 -0.38
N LEU A 32 -7.40 14.99 -1.70
CA LEU A 32 -7.31 16.15 -2.57
C LEU A 32 -8.68 16.79 -2.88
N LEU A 33 -9.70 15.96 -3.11
CA LEU A 33 -11.02 16.44 -3.53
C LEU A 33 -11.95 16.76 -2.35
N VAL A 34 -11.79 16.06 -1.23
CA VAL A 34 -12.73 16.10 -0.10
C VAL A 34 -12.02 16.38 1.23
N GLY A 35 -10.73 16.04 1.33
CA GLY A 35 -9.95 16.12 2.55
C GLY A 35 -9.76 17.55 3.05
N ASN A 36 -10.55 17.95 4.05
CA ASN A 36 -10.23 19.14 4.83
C ASN A 36 -9.27 18.74 5.97
N PRO A 37 -8.02 19.24 5.99
CA PRO A 37 -7.02 18.89 7.00
C PRO A 37 -7.41 19.31 8.43
N GLY A 38 -8.39 20.21 8.58
CA GLY A 38 -8.96 20.59 9.88
C GLY A 38 -10.00 19.59 10.44
N THR A 39 -10.33 18.53 9.70
CA THR A 39 -11.36 17.56 10.13
C THR A 39 -10.74 16.29 10.72
N PRO A 40 -11.37 15.68 11.75
CA PRO A 40 -10.91 14.41 12.31
C PRO A 40 -10.91 13.27 11.28
N ASN A 41 -11.74 13.38 10.22
CA ASN A 41 -11.79 12.42 9.12
C ASN A 41 -10.45 12.34 8.37
N PHE A 42 -9.70 13.44 8.27
CA PHE A 42 -8.38 13.47 7.63
C PHE A 42 -7.38 12.56 8.38
N LEU A 43 -7.25 12.76 9.69
CA LEU A 43 -6.35 11.97 10.54
C LEU A 43 -6.76 10.49 10.59
N LEU A 44 -8.07 10.23 10.67
CA LEU A 44 -8.60 8.86 10.67
C LEU A 44 -8.25 8.13 9.36
N THR A 45 -8.42 8.81 8.23
CA THR A 45 -8.12 8.29 6.89
C THR A 45 -6.62 7.94 6.75
N PHE A 46 -5.74 8.83 7.22
CA PHE A 46 -4.29 8.57 7.26
C PHE A 46 -3.93 7.40 8.17
N ALA A 47 -4.53 7.31 9.35
CA ALA A 47 -4.30 6.21 10.28
C ALA A 47 -4.75 4.87 9.70
N SER A 48 -5.91 4.82 9.06
CA SER A 48 -6.42 3.62 8.37
C SER A 48 -5.46 3.14 7.28
N PHE A 49 -4.92 4.06 6.47
CA PHE A 49 -3.92 3.72 5.46
C PHE A 49 -2.66 3.11 6.08
N PHE A 50 -2.14 3.75 7.14
CA PHE A 50 -0.89 3.32 7.77
C PHE A 50 -1.01 1.92 8.40
N ILE A 51 -2.14 1.65 9.06
CA ILE A 51 -2.46 0.34 9.64
C ILE A 51 -2.57 -0.71 8.53
N LEU A 52 -3.24 -0.39 7.42
CA LEU A 52 -3.43 -1.32 6.31
C LEU A 52 -2.10 -1.69 5.64
N VAL A 53 -1.24 -0.71 5.38
CA VAL A 53 0.11 -0.94 4.82
C VAL A 53 0.94 -1.82 5.77
N HIS A 54 0.91 -1.55 7.07
CA HIS A 54 1.59 -2.37 8.07
C HIS A 54 1.05 -3.80 8.15
N TYR A 55 -0.27 -3.96 8.03
CA TYR A 55 -0.91 -5.27 8.04
C TYR A 55 -0.49 -6.10 6.82
N ILE A 56 -0.50 -5.50 5.63
CA ILE A 56 -0.05 -6.21 4.42
C ILE A 56 1.44 -6.53 4.50
N TYR A 57 2.28 -5.62 5.02
CA TYR A 57 3.69 -5.90 5.30
C TYR A 57 3.85 -7.14 6.20
N HIS A 58 3.05 -7.23 7.27
CA HIS A 58 3.06 -8.37 8.17
C HIS A 58 2.69 -9.68 7.46
N LEU A 59 1.67 -9.65 6.58
CA LEU A 59 1.25 -10.81 5.78
C LEU A 59 2.31 -11.24 4.76
N GLU A 60 2.95 -10.30 4.07
CA GLU A 60 4.03 -10.58 3.12
C GLU A 60 5.24 -11.21 3.82
N LYS A 61 5.58 -10.71 5.02
CA LYS A 61 6.66 -11.29 5.82
C LYS A 61 6.32 -12.71 6.29
N LYS A 62 5.07 -12.97 6.69
CA LYS A 62 4.60 -14.30 7.14
C LYS A 62 4.57 -15.33 6.00
N THR A 63 4.32 -14.89 4.77
CA THR A 63 4.31 -15.76 3.57
C THR A 63 5.70 -16.04 3.00
N GLY A 64 6.76 -15.52 3.60
CA GLY A 64 8.14 -15.76 3.19
C GLY A 64 8.60 -14.92 2.00
N VAL A 65 7.92 -13.81 1.73
CA VAL A 65 8.35 -12.83 0.72
C VAL A 65 9.68 -12.23 1.14
N SER A 66 10.62 -12.14 0.19
CA SER A 66 11.92 -11.51 0.45
C SER A 66 11.72 -10.05 0.82
N ASN A 67 12.41 -9.60 1.87
CA ASN A 67 12.34 -8.22 2.34
C ASN A 67 12.72 -7.19 1.25
N ARG A 68 13.50 -7.58 0.23
CA ARG A 68 13.80 -6.73 -0.93
C ARG A 68 12.56 -6.40 -1.76
N VAL A 69 11.68 -7.39 -1.99
CA VAL A 69 10.46 -7.21 -2.79
C VAL A 69 9.49 -6.28 -2.06
N ILE A 70 9.37 -6.44 -0.75
CA ILE A 70 8.54 -5.58 0.10
C ILE A 70 9.04 -4.13 0.06
N TRP A 71 10.37 -3.94 0.18
CA TRP A 71 10.99 -2.61 0.08
C TRP A 71 10.75 -1.92 -1.26
N ILE A 72 10.86 -2.65 -2.38
CA ILE A 72 10.60 -2.10 -3.71
C ILE A 72 9.13 -1.66 -3.83
N LYS A 73 8.18 -2.45 -3.33
CA LYS A 73 6.75 -2.10 -3.32
C LYS A 73 6.47 -0.87 -2.47
N SER A 74 7.00 -0.81 -1.24
CA SER A 74 6.86 0.36 -0.39
C SER A 74 7.46 1.62 -1.02
N LEU A 75 8.62 1.50 -1.69
CA LEU A 75 9.23 2.60 -2.43
C LEU A 75 8.34 3.05 -3.60
N LEU A 76 7.73 2.11 -4.33
CA LEU A 76 6.82 2.41 -5.44
C LEU A 76 5.56 3.14 -4.95
N VAL A 77 4.98 2.72 -3.83
CA VAL A 77 3.86 3.40 -3.19
C VAL A 77 4.27 4.80 -2.74
N ALA A 78 5.40 4.96 -2.06
CA ALA A 78 5.90 6.28 -1.64
C ALA A 78 6.14 7.22 -2.83
N LEU A 79 6.75 6.72 -3.92
CA LEU A 79 6.95 7.50 -5.14
C LEU A 79 5.63 7.89 -5.81
N SER A 80 4.64 6.99 -5.84
CA SER A 80 3.31 7.32 -6.37
C SER A 80 2.65 8.44 -5.57
N LEU A 81 2.76 8.41 -4.23
CA LEU A 81 2.22 9.45 -3.39
C LEU A 81 2.93 10.79 -3.64
N PHE A 82 4.27 10.76 -3.76
CA PHE A 82 5.07 11.95 -4.02
C PHE A 82 4.76 12.60 -5.37
N ILE A 83 4.66 11.81 -6.45
CA ILE A 83 4.32 12.30 -7.79
C ILE A 83 2.93 12.95 -7.79
N LEU A 84 1.94 12.31 -7.16
CA LEU A 84 0.60 12.87 -7.07
C LEU A 84 0.58 14.20 -6.32
N ILE A 85 1.23 14.29 -5.16
CA ILE A 85 1.33 15.55 -4.42
C ILE A 85 1.94 16.66 -5.30
N SER A 86 2.96 16.34 -6.11
CA SER A 86 3.60 17.31 -7.00
C SER A 86 2.76 17.73 -8.21
N ILE A 87 1.79 16.92 -8.66
CA ILE A 87 0.90 17.26 -9.78
C ILE A 87 -0.25 18.16 -9.30
N PHE A 88 -0.71 17.97 -8.07
CA PHE A 88 -1.86 18.68 -7.51
C PHE A 88 -1.48 19.92 -6.66
N HIS A 89 -0.19 20.23 -6.53
CA HIS A 89 0.34 21.45 -5.91
C HIS A 89 0.87 22.40 -6.99
#